data_AF-A0A3L8PQG7-F1
#
_entry.id   AF-A0A3L8PQG7-F1
#
_cell.length_a   1.000
_cell.length_b   1.000
_cell.length_c   1.000
_cell.angle_alpha   90.00
_cell.angle_beta   90.00
_cell.angle_gamma   90.00
#
_symmetry.space_group_name_H-M   'P 1'
#
loop_
_entity.id
_entity.type
_entity.pdbx_description
1 polymer ?
#
loop_
_entity_poly.entity_id
_entity_poly.type
_entity_poly.pdbx_seq_one_letter_code
_entity_poly.pdbx_strand_id
1 'polypeptide(L)'
;RLDHAAKTATDDDRTIAQRRADFFVDALDHIDPDNEPARTPNLAIGVMVPASTLAGVDDQPAISADRDWILPANAVRDLALSGNPFWYRLLVDEKDNILATTYEGRYPPDHLRNAMNAIRFRDGTCRYPGCTKKAQNCDLDHREPLPDGPTSGENLWALCRHHHKLKTFGHAEPIEHDDGWAWRIGSTTLTE
;
A
#
# COMPACT_ATOMS: atom_id res chain seq x y z
N ARG A 1 -21.15 6.85 9.73
CA ARG A 1 -22.34 7.09 8.87
C ARG A 1 -22.68 5.83 8.06
N LEU A 2 -21.75 5.25 7.30
CA LEU A 2 -21.95 3.96 6.59
C LEU A 2 -22.35 2.80 7.52
N ASP A 3 -21.66 2.67 8.65
CA ASP A 3 -22.00 1.67 9.68
C ASP A 3 -23.41 1.79 10.24
N HIS A 4 -23.97 3.00 10.26
CA HIS A 4 -25.32 3.25 10.75
C HIS A 4 -26.32 2.88 9.66
N ALA A 5 -26.12 3.37 8.42
CA ALA A 5 -26.95 3.04 7.26
C ALA A 5 -27.03 1.53 7.00
N ALA A 6 -25.90 0.83 7.07
CA ALA A 6 -25.83 -0.62 6.89
C ALA A 6 -26.59 -1.40 7.98
N LYS A 7 -26.63 -0.88 9.21
CA LYS A 7 -27.36 -1.51 10.33
C LYS A 7 -28.87 -1.23 10.29
N THR A 8 -29.29 -0.11 9.70
CA THR A 8 -30.70 0.30 9.61
C THR A 8 -31.44 -0.33 8.42
N ALA A 9 -30.74 -0.89 7.44
CA ALA A 9 -31.34 -1.67 6.36
C ALA A 9 -31.69 -3.09 6.86
N THR A 10 -32.81 -3.21 7.58
CA THR A 10 -33.20 -4.45 8.29
C THR A 10 -33.80 -5.52 7.38
N ASP A 11 -34.36 -5.13 6.24
CA ASP A 11 -35.03 -6.03 5.28
C ASP A 11 -34.08 -6.50 4.16
N ASP A 12 -32.78 -6.50 4.44
CA ASP A 12 -31.72 -6.84 3.48
C ASP A 12 -30.91 -8.04 3.99
N ASP A 13 -31.05 -9.16 3.28
CA ASP A 13 -30.43 -10.45 3.61
C ASP A 13 -28.90 -10.46 3.41
N ARG A 14 -28.32 -9.42 2.81
CA ARG A 14 -26.88 -9.30 2.64
C ARG A 14 -26.18 -9.07 3.98
N THR A 15 -24.93 -9.52 4.07
CA THR A 15 -24.09 -9.30 5.26
C THR A 15 -23.88 -7.80 5.51
N ILE A 16 -23.56 -7.43 6.75
CA ILE A 16 -23.22 -6.04 7.10
C ILE A 16 -22.05 -5.51 6.26
N ALA A 17 -21.08 -6.37 5.89
CA ALA A 17 -19.97 -5.99 5.04
C ALA A 17 -20.41 -5.66 3.61
N GLN A 18 -21.30 -6.46 3.02
CA GLN A 18 -21.87 -6.21 1.69
C GLN A 18 -22.68 -4.92 1.67
N ARG A 19 -23.57 -4.71 2.65
CA ARG A 19 -24.34 -3.47 2.77
C ARG A 19 -23.45 -2.24 2.91
N ARG A 20 -22.36 -2.34 3.68
CA ARG A 20 -21.37 -1.24 3.79
C ARG A 20 -20.72 -0.93 2.45
N ALA A 21 -20.39 -1.95 1.66
CA ALA A 21 -19.82 -1.78 0.33
C ALA A 21 -20.81 -1.06 -0.59
N ASP A 22 -22.08 -1.48 -0.61
CA ASP A 22 -23.11 -0.87 -1.45
C ASP A 22 -23.35 0.60 -1.08
N PHE A 23 -23.54 0.90 0.21
CA PHE A 23 -23.68 2.30 0.66
C PHE A 23 -22.43 3.14 0.41
N PHE A 24 -21.26 2.52 0.35
CA PHE A 24 -20.03 3.22 0.01
C PHE A 24 -19.98 3.56 -1.47
N VAL A 25 -20.34 2.63 -2.36
CA VAL A 25 -20.45 2.88 -3.81
C VAL A 25 -21.51 3.94 -4.10
N ASP A 26 -22.70 3.81 -3.52
CA ASP A 26 -23.78 4.79 -3.65
C ASP A 26 -23.35 6.19 -3.20
N ALA A 27 -22.62 6.27 -2.08
CA ALA A 27 -22.07 7.55 -1.64
C ALA A 27 -21.06 8.13 -2.64
N LEU A 28 -20.20 7.31 -3.25
CA LEU A 28 -19.23 7.78 -4.24
C LEU A 28 -19.88 8.26 -5.53
N ASP A 29 -20.95 7.61 -6.00
CA ASP A 29 -21.67 7.99 -7.22
C ASP A 29 -22.42 9.33 -7.09
N HIS A 30 -22.78 9.70 -5.86
CA HIS A 30 -23.59 10.89 -5.59
C HIS A 30 -22.82 12.05 -4.93
N ILE A 31 -21.54 11.88 -4.62
CA ILE A 31 -20.70 13.00 -4.18
C ILE A 31 -20.29 13.78 -5.43
N ASP A 32 -20.67 15.05 -5.47
CA ASP A 32 -20.07 16.01 -6.40
C ASP A 32 -18.77 16.54 -5.76
N PRO A 33 -17.58 16.12 -6.20
CA PRO A 33 -16.33 16.51 -5.57
C PRO A 33 -16.03 18.01 -5.70
N ASP A 34 -16.57 18.68 -6.73
CA ASP A 34 -16.34 20.10 -6.99
C ASP A 34 -17.23 20.98 -6.08
N ASN A 35 -18.43 20.50 -5.76
CA ASN A 35 -19.42 21.24 -4.96
C ASN A 35 -19.56 20.74 -3.51
N GLU A 36 -19.11 19.52 -3.19
CA GLU A 36 -19.23 18.90 -1.87
C GLU A 36 -17.88 18.38 -1.30
N PRO A 37 -16.81 19.19 -1.26
CA PRO A 37 -15.47 18.74 -0.86
C PRO A 37 -15.39 18.18 0.58
N ALA A 38 -16.31 18.57 1.46
CA ALA A 38 -16.39 18.05 2.83
C ALA A 38 -17.01 16.65 2.93
N ARG A 39 -17.71 16.19 1.87
CA ARG A 39 -18.26 14.83 1.78
C ARG A 39 -17.33 13.89 1.00
N THR A 40 -16.42 14.44 0.20
CA THR A 40 -15.39 13.68 -0.49
C THR A 40 -14.50 12.95 0.52
N PRO A 41 -14.49 11.61 0.54
CA PRO A 41 -13.63 10.87 1.44
C PRO A 41 -12.17 11.16 1.09
N ASN A 42 -11.35 11.42 2.12
CA ASN A 42 -9.90 11.45 1.95
C ASN A 42 -9.40 10.01 1.82
N LEU A 43 -9.41 9.49 0.58
CA LEU A 43 -9.03 8.13 0.24
C LEU A 43 -7.74 8.15 -0.58
N ALA A 44 -6.70 7.51 -0.06
CA ALA A 44 -5.48 7.24 -0.80
C ALA A 44 -5.51 5.80 -1.32
N ILE A 45 -5.69 5.64 -2.62
CA ILE A 45 -5.59 4.34 -3.30
C ILE A 45 -4.15 4.19 -3.79
N GLY A 46 -3.45 3.21 -3.23
CA GLY A 46 -2.09 2.86 -3.66
C GLY A 46 -2.15 1.77 -4.73
N VAL A 47 -1.54 2.03 -5.88
CA VAL A 47 -1.34 1.04 -6.95
C VAL A 47 0.12 1.06 -7.38
N MET A 48 0.68 -0.13 -7.62
CA MET A 48 1.97 -0.34 -8.25
C MET A 48 1.74 -0.53 -9.75
N VAL A 49 2.42 0.28 -10.55
CA VAL A 49 2.26 0.28 -12.01
C VAL A 49 3.62 0.06 -12.65
N PRO A 50 3.79 -0.95 -13.51
CA PRO A 50 5.02 -1.08 -14.28
C PRO A 50 5.27 0.18 -15.12
N ALA A 51 6.53 0.62 -15.15
CA ALA A 51 6.90 1.81 -15.92
C ALA A 51 6.64 1.62 -17.43
N SER A 52 6.78 0.39 -17.95
CA SER A 52 6.46 0.03 -19.33
C SER A 52 4.97 0.20 -19.64
N THR A 53 4.08 -0.18 -18.72
CA THR A 53 2.63 0.04 -18.85
C THR A 53 2.31 1.54 -18.96
N LEU A 54 2.86 2.37 -18.06
CA LEU A 54 2.64 3.82 -18.11
C LEU A 54 3.20 4.46 -19.38
N ALA A 55 4.34 3.97 -19.86
CA ALA A 55 4.97 4.44 -21.09
C ALA A 55 4.26 3.94 -22.38
N GLY A 56 3.27 3.05 -22.26
CA GLY A 56 2.58 2.45 -23.40
C GLY A 56 3.41 1.42 -24.17
N VAL A 57 4.45 0.87 -23.54
CA VAL A 57 5.31 -0.17 -24.13
C VAL A 57 4.60 -1.53 -24.11
N ASP A 58 3.84 -1.81 -23.05
CA ASP A 58 3.05 -3.02 -22.89
C ASP A 58 1.74 -2.74 -22.12
N ASP A 59 0.97 -3.82 -21.91
CA ASP A 59 -0.32 -3.82 -21.20
C ASP A 59 -0.27 -4.65 -19.92
N GLN A 60 0.88 -4.70 -19.24
CA GLN A 60 0.93 -5.35 -17.92
C GLN A 60 -0.01 -4.62 -16.94
N PRO A 61 -0.77 -5.36 -16.12
CA PRO A 61 -1.73 -4.75 -15.20
C PRO A 61 -1.00 -3.97 -14.09
N ALA A 62 -1.67 -2.94 -13.57
CA ALA A 62 -1.30 -2.41 -12.26
C ALA A 62 -1.84 -3.33 -11.17
N ILE A 63 -1.16 -3.38 -10.04
CA ILE A 63 -1.52 -4.20 -8.89
C ILE A 63 -1.75 -3.27 -7.70
N SER A 64 -2.73 -3.56 -6.86
CA SER A 64 -2.96 -2.82 -5.63
C SER A 64 -1.75 -2.90 -4.69
N ALA A 65 -1.58 -1.88 -3.85
CA ALA A 65 -0.52 -1.85 -2.84
C ALA A 65 -0.48 -3.12 -1.98
N ASP A 66 -1.64 -3.64 -1.58
CA ASP A 66 -1.79 -4.88 -0.80
C ASP A 66 -1.69 -6.18 -1.64
N ARG A 67 -1.52 -6.07 -2.96
CA ARG A 67 -1.42 -7.18 -3.93
C ARG A 67 -2.67 -8.06 -4.02
N ASP A 68 -3.82 -7.56 -3.58
CA ASP A 68 -5.09 -8.30 -3.55
C ASP A 68 -5.90 -8.15 -4.86
N TRP A 69 -5.69 -7.09 -5.63
CA TRP A 69 -6.48 -6.83 -6.85
C TRP A 69 -5.66 -6.10 -7.91
N ILE A 70 -6.15 -6.15 -9.16
CA ILE A 70 -5.48 -5.60 -10.33
C ILE A 70 -6.32 -4.53 -11.01
N LEU A 71 -5.66 -3.59 -11.71
CA LEU A 71 -6.31 -2.64 -12.61
C LEU A 71 -5.76 -2.83 -14.03
N PRO A 72 -6.63 -2.80 -15.04
CA PRO A 72 -6.19 -2.94 -16.42
C PRO A 72 -5.42 -1.69 -16.88
N ALA A 73 -4.45 -1.89 -17.76
CA ALA A 73 -3.51 -0.86 -18.22
C ALA A 73 -4.20 0.39 -18.80
N ASN A 74 -5.31 0.21 -19.53
CA ASN A 74 -6.08 1.33 -20.09
C ASN A 74 -6.67 2.23 -19.00
N ALA A 75 -7.31 1.64 -17.97
CA ALA A 75 -7.89 2.42 -16.87
C ALA A 75 -6.83 3.22 -16.12
N VAL A 76 -5.64 2.64 -15.92
CA VAL A 76 -4.52 3.33 -15.28
C VAL A 76 -4.04 4.51 -16.11
N ARG A 77 -3.91 4.34 -17.44
CA ARG A 77 -3.52 5.43 -18.35
C ARG A 77 -4.58 6.53 -18.44
N ASP A 78 -5.86 6.16 -18.50
CA ASP A 78 -6.98 7.11 -18.48
C ASP A 78 -6.96 7.94 -17.19
N LEU A 79 -6.76 7.29 -16.04
CA LEU A 79 -6.61 7.98 -14.75
C LEU A 79 -5.40 8.91 -14.74
N ALA A 80 -4.24 8.46 -15.26
CA ALA A 80 -3.02 9.26 -15.31
C ALA A 80 -3.18 10.53 -16.15
N LEU A 81 -4.00 10.48 -17.19
CA LEU A 81 -4.26 11.60 -18.11
C LEU A 81 -5.45 12.49 -17.69
N SER A 82 -6.31 12.03 -16.77
CA SER A 82 -7.56 12.70 -16.41
C SER A 82 -7.40 14.05 -15.69
N GLY A 83 -6.18 14.45 -15.30
CA GLY A 83 -5.88 15.73 -14.66
C GLY A 83 -6.47 15.91 -13.25
N ASN A 84 -7.15 14.89 -12.73
CA ASN A 84 -7.97 14.93 -11.52
C ASN A 84 -7.37 14.20 -10.29
N PRO A 85 -6.49 13.19 -10.41
CA PRO A 85 -5.81 12.61 -9.25
C PRO A 85 -4.56 13.40 -8.90
N PHE A 86 -4.42 13.78 -7.63
CA PHE A 86 -3.10 14.06 -7.06
C PHE A 86 -2.30 12.76 -7.01
N TRP A 87 -1.36 12.59 -7.93
CA TRP A 87 -0.45 11.45 -7.93
C TRP A 87 0.66 11.66 -6.91
N TYR A 88 0.76 10.77 -5.92
CA TYR A 88 2.00 10.61 -5.15
C TYR A 88 2.87 9.60 -5.90
N ARG A 89 3.87 10.08 -6.63
CA ARG A 89 4.78 9.19 -7.34
C ARG A 89 5.77 8.60 -6.34
N LEU A 90 5.63 7.31 -6.10
CA LEU A 90 6.65 6.50 -5.46
C LEU A 90 7.38 5.70 -6.53
N LEU A 91 8.66 5.98 -6.72
CA LEU A 91 9.50 5.13 -7.56
C LEU A 91 10.13 4.07 -6.70
N VAL A 92 9.98 2.82 -7.11
CA VAL A 92 10.69 1.68 -6.54
C VAL A 92 11.48 0.97 -7.63
N ASP A 93 12.59 0.33 -7.27
CA ASP A 93 13.26 -0.63 -8.16
C ASP A 93 12.58 -2.00 -8.13
N GLU A 94 13.12 -2.97 -8.89
CA GLU A 94 12.63 -4.36 -8.93
C GLU A 94 12.73 -5.09 -7.58
N LYS A 95 13.47 -4.52 -6.61
CA LYS A 95 13.69 -5.06 -5.27
C LYS A 95 12.93 -4.28 -4.18
N ASP A 96 11.93 -3.49 -4.55
CA ASP A 96 11.15 -2.68 -3.61
C ASP A 96 12.01 -1.64 -2.84
N ASN A 97 13.10 -1.13 -3.42
CA ASN A 97 13.85 -0.01 -2.82
C ASN A 97 13.20 1.31 -3.26
N ILE A 98 12.91 2.22 -2.31
CA ILE A 98 12.31 3.52 -2.63
C ILE A 98 13.36 4.45 -3.22
N LEU A 99 13.25 4.73 -4.52
CA LEU A 99 14.20 5.54 -5.29
C LEU A 99 13.88 7.05 -5.25
N ALA A 100 12.60 7.42 -5.16
CA ALA A 100 12.16 8.80 -5.04
C ALA A 100 10.73 8.91 -4.46
N THR A 101 10.52 9.91 -3.59
CA THR A 101 9.18 10.31 -3.09
C THR A 101 8.87 11.72 -3.61
N THR A 102 8.39 11.84 -4.84
CA THR A 102 8.09 13.16 -5.44
C THR A 102 6.64 13.56 -5.18
N TYR A 103 6.42 14.80 -4.75
CA TYR A 103 5.11 15.42 -4.58
C TYR A 103 4.95 16.58 -5.56
N GLU A 104 3.95 16.53 -6.42
CA GLU A 104 3.66 17.58 -7.41
C GLU A 104 2.45 18.42 -6.95
N GLY A 105 2.66 19.33 -5.98
CA GLY A 105 1.62 20.26 -5.51
C GLY A 105 2.16 21.58 -4.96
N ARG A 106 1.29 22.61 -4.85
CA ARG A 106 1.65 24.03 -4.63
C ARG A 106 2.21 24.38 -3.24
N TYR A 107 1.94 23.57 -2.21
CA TYR A 107 2.50 23.75 -0.87
C TYR A 107 3.19 22.46 -0.44
N PRO A 108 4.40 22.50 0.18
CA PRO A 108 4.99 21.31 0.76
C PRO A 108 4.02 20.73 1.81
N PRO A 109 3.49 19.51 1.61
CA PRO A 109 2.60 18.89 2.59
C PRO A 109 3.40 18.52 3.83
N ASP A 110 2.78 17.89 4.80
CA ASP A 110 3.52 17.25 5.89
C ASP A 110 4.40 16.06 5.45
N HIS A 111 4.72 15.93 4.16
CA HIS A 111 5.34 14.82 3.45
C HIS A 111 6.72 14.33 3.92
N LEU A 112 7.29 14.86 5.01
CA LEU A 112 8.25 14.09 5.83
C LEU A 112 7.55 12.90 6.53
N ARG A 113 6.24 12.99 6.73
CA ARG A 113 5.32 11.93 7.16
C ARG A 113 4.92 10.98 6.00
N ASN A 114 5.29 11.29 4.75
CA ASN A 114 5.04 10.43 3.60
C ASN A 114 6.03 9.26 3.49
N ALA A 115 7.22 9.32 4.10
CA ALA A 115 8.16 8.20 4.02
C ALA A 115 7.59 6.93 4.67
N MET A 116 6.94 7.05 5.84
CA MET A 116 6.29 5.91 6.50
C MET A 116 5.10 5.37 5.70
N ASN A 117 4.30 6.26 5.12
CA ASN A 117 3.17 5.86 4.28
C ASN A 117 3.65 5.23 2.97
N ALA A 118 4.71 5.76 2.36
CA ALA A 118 5.34 5.21 1.17
C ALA A 118 5.86 3.80 1.42
N ILE A 119 6.56 3.58 2.54
CA ILE A 119 6.98 2.24 2.98
C ILE A 119 5.77 1.32 3.13
N ARG A 120 4.71 1.77 3.80
CA ARG A 120 3.48 0.96 3.98
C ARG A 120 2.74 0.69 2.68
N PHE A 121 2.73 1.63 1.74
CA PHE A 121 2.13 1.45 0.42
C PHE A 121 2.92 0.48 -0.43
N ARG A 122 4.26 0.59 -0.40
CA ARG A 122 5.15 -0.36 -1.06
C ARG A 122 4.97 -1.77 -0.50
N ASP A 123 4.95 -1.89 0.82
CA ASP A 123 4.93 -3.20 1.46
C ASP A 123 3.54 -3.84 1.35
N GLY A 124 2.47 -3.04 1.45
CA GLY A 124 1.07 -3.47 1.34
C GLY A 124 0.58 -4.27 2.54
N THR A 125 1.27 -5.37 2.80
CA THR A 125 1.11 -6.26 3.94
C THR A 125 2.46 -6.40 4.68
N CYS A 126 2.50 -7.29 5.66
CA CYS A 126 3.71 -7.55 6.42
C CYS A 126 4.71 -8.28 5.53
N ARG A 127 5.95 -7.78 5.45
CA ARG A 127 7.04 -8.34 4.59
C ARG A 127 7.58 -9.70 5.03
N TYR A 128 6.91 -10.35 5.97
CA TYR A 128 7.22 -11.72 6.36
C TYR A 128 6.42 -12.69 5.47
N PRO A 129 7.04 -13.71 4.86
CA PRO A 129 6.41 -14.61 3.90
C PRO A 129 5.07 -15.17 4.36
N GLY A 130 4.05 -15.03 3.51
CA GLY A 130 2.69 -15.51 3.76
C GLY A 130 1.86 -14.70 4.77
N CYS A 131 2.36 -13.59 5.31
CA CYS A 131 1.62 -12.78 6.27
C CYS A 131 0.72 -11.74 5.60
N THR A 132 -0.60 -11.91 5.71
CA THR A 132 -1.60 -10.97 5.12
C THR A 132 -1.94 -9.77 5.99
N LYS A 133 -1.19 -9.53 7.09
CA LYS A 133 -1.48 -8.38 7.97
C LYS A 133 -1.15 -7.08 7.24
N LYS A 134 -2.17 -6.24 7.02
CA LYS A 134 -2.02 -4.93 6.37
C LYS A 134 -0.90 -4.07 6.97
N ALA A 135 -0.05 -3.49 6.13
CA ALA A 135 1.12 -2.71 6.53
C ALA A 135 0.77 -1.47 7.38
N GLN A 136 -0.44 -0.92 7.23
CA GLN A 136 -0.93 0.20 8.05
C GLN A 136 -1.06 -0.17 9.54
N ASN A 137 -1.18 -1.47 9.85
CA ASN A 137 -1.25 -2.02 11.20
C ASN A 137 0.09 -2.62 11.66
N CYS A 138 1.17 -2.33 10.94
CA CYS A 138 2.50 -2.85 11.19
C CYS A 138 3.43 -1.75 11.74
N ASP A 139 4.42 -2.20 12.51
CA ASP A 139 5.56 -1.38 12.92
C ASP A 139 6.51 -1.24 11.72
N LEU A 140 7.20 -0.11 11.61
CA LEU A 140 8.32 0.01 10.68
C LEU A 140 9.60 -0.39 11.40
N ASP A 141 10.29 -1.38 10.85
CA ASP A 141 11.44 -2.01 11.48
C ASP A 141 12.60 -2.10 10.49
N HIS A 142 13.82 -1.89 10.98
CA HIS A 142 15.05 -1.82 10.18
C HIS A 142 15.46 -3.20 9.70
N ARG A 143 15.70 -3.44 8.40
CA ARG A 143 16.26 -4.72 7.91
C ARG A 143 17.60 -4.98 8.56
N GLU A 144 18.48 -4.00 8.46
CA GLU A 144 19.77 -3.92 9.14
C GLU A 144 19.68 -2.94 10.32
N PRO A 145 19.76 -3.40 11.58
CA PRO A 145 19.60 -2.56 12.76
C PRO A 145 20.67 -1.46 12.87
N LEU A 146 20.35 -0.39 13.61
CA LEU A 146 21.33 0.61 14.03
C LEU A 146 22.34 -0.02 15.01
N PRO A 147 23.66 0.28 14.92
CA PRO A 147 24.33 1.28 14.08
C PRO A 147 24.74 0.80 12.67
N ASP A 148 24.55 -0.47 12.37
CA ASP A 148 25.09 -1.08 11.14
C ASP A 148 24.34 -0.62 9.88
N GLY A 149 23.03 -0.31 10.01
CA GLY A 149 22.20 0.23 8.92
C GLY A 149 21.56 1.60 9.22
N PRO A 150 21.39 2.47 8.22
CA PRO A 150 20.74 3.77 8.39
C PRO A 150 19.21 3.65 8.48
N THR A 151 18.54 4.62 9.11
CA THR A 151 17.08 4.77 9.01
C THR A 151 16.72 5.37 7.64
N SER A 152 16.45 4.51 6.66
CA SER A 152 16.07 4.92 5.29
C SER A 152 14.84 4.15 4.80
N GLY A 153 14.19 4.65 3.74
CA GLY A 153 13.06 3.96 3.13
C GLY A 153 13.43 2.59 2.54
N GLU A 154 14.66 2.44 2.10
CA GLU A 154 15.22 1.16 1.66
C GLU A 154 15.34 0.21 2.86
N ASN A 155 15.94 0.67 3.96
CA ASN A 155 16.23 -0.18 5.11
C ASN A 155 15.03 -0.41 6.05
N LEU A 156 13.85 0.14 5.80
CA LEU A 156 12.68 -0.07 6.66
C LEU A 156 11.65 -0.98 5.98
N TRP A 157 11.09 -1.92 6.73
CA TRP A 157 9.93 -2.74 6.34
C TRP A 157 8.79 -2.61 7.33
N ALA A 158 7.58 -2.78 6.84
CA ALA A 158 6.38 -3.01 7.62
C ALA A 158 6.35 -4.45 8.14
N LEU A 159 6.52 -4.63 9.45
CA LEU A 159 6.37 -5.90 10.14
C LEU A 159 5.25 -5.85 11.18
N CYS A 160 4.38 -6.85 11.17
CA CYS A 160 3.37 -6.97 12.20
C CYS A 160 4.04 -7.23 13.55
N ARG A 161 3.36 -6.87 14.65
CA ARG A 161 3.96 -6.99 15.99
C ARG A 161 4.47 -8.39 16.33
N HIS A 162 3.87 -9.43 15.76
CA HIS A 162 4.32 -10.82 15.92
C HIS A 162 5.67 -11.06 15.23
N HIS A 163 5.77 -10.79 13.93
CA HIS A 163 7.00 -11.02 13.15
C HIS A 163 8.12 -10.06 13.52
N HIS A 164 7.81 -8.82 13.88
CA HIS A 164 8.78 -7.88 14.45
C HIS A 164 9.46 -8.50 15.69
N LYS A 165 8.70 -9.09 16.62
CA LYS A 165 9.28 -9.77 17.79
C LYS A 165 10.11 -10.99 17.41
N LEU A 166 9.66 -11.82 16.45
CA LEU A 166 10.46 -12.97 16.00
C LEU A 166 11.84 -12.52 15.51
N LYS A 167 11.89 -11.42 14.76
CA LYS A 167 13.15 -10.80 14.34
C LYS A 167 13.95 -10.27 15.52
N THR A 168 13.35 -9.47 16.40
CA THR A 168 14.04 -8.90 17.57
C THR A 168 14.69 -9.96 18.46
N PHE A 169 14.06 -11.13 18.60
CA PHE A 169 14.56 -12.23 19.44
C PHE A 169 15.40 -13.27 18.67
N GLY A 170 15.77 -13.00 17.41
CA GLY A 170 16.64 -13.89 16.62
C GLY A 170 16.00 -15.22 16.22
N HIS A 171 14.66 -15.30 16.25
CA HIS A 171 13.94 -16.49 15.77
C HIS A 171 13.74 -16.49 14.25
N ALA A 172 13.79 -15.31 13.64
CA ALA A 172 13.73 -15.14 12.19
C ALA A 172 14.71 -14.03 11.77
N GLU A 173 15.65 -14.35 10.88
CA GLU A 173 16.68 -13.41 10.43
C GLU A 173 16.44 -13.04 8.96
N PRO A 174 16.38 -11.74 8.61
CA PRO A 174 16.36 -11.33 7.21
C PRO A 174 17.74 -11.58 6.58
N ILE A 175 17.74 -12.15 5.38
CA ILE A 175 18.96 -12.47 4.63
C ILE A 175 18.81 -12.04 3.16
N GLU A 176 19.92 -11.65 2.53
CA GLU A 176 19.93 -11.41 1.10
C GLU A 176 19.67 -12.73 0.33
N HIS A 177 18.92 -12.61 -0.77
CA HIS A 177 18.55 -13.70 -1.66
C HIS A 177 18.59 -13.20 -3.11
N ASP A 178 18.70 -14.10 -4.09
CA ASP A 178 18.84 -13.73 -5.51
C ASP A 178 17.65 -12.88 -6.00
N ASP A 179 16.44 -13.23 -5.58
CA ASP A 179 15.19 -12.51 -5.88
C ASP A 179 14.87 -11.35 -4.90
N GLY A 180 15.87 -10.89 -4.13
CA GLY A 180 15.73 -9.81 -3.17
C GLY A 180 16.04 -10.25 -1.75
N TRP A 181 15.01 -10.48 -0.93
CA TRP A 181 15.19 -10.82 0.48
C TRP A 181 14.43 -12.08 0.87
N ALA A 182 15.03 -12.85 1.77
CA ALA A 182 14.43 -14.03 2.38
C ALA A 182 14.54 -13.97 3.90
N TRP A 183 13.86 -14.90 4.57
CA TRP A 183 13.87 -15.06 6.02
C TRP A 183 14.45 -16.42 6.39
N ARG A 184 15.51 -16.43 7.20
CA ARG A 184 16.07 -17.64 7.79
C ARG A 184 15.43 -17.93 9.14
N ILE A 185 14.94 -19.16 9.32
CA ILE A 185 14.31 -19.65 10.55
C ILE A 185 14.93 -21.01 10.86
N GLY A 186 15.88 -21.03 11.80
CA GLY A 186 16.71 -22.21 12.03
C GLY A 186 17.47 -22.59 10.75
N SER A 187 17.22 -23.78 10.22
CA SER A 187 17.82 -24.28 8.97
C SER A 187 16.99 -24.00 7.71
N THR A 188 15.81 -23.38 7.85
CA THR A 188 14.88 -23.17 6.75
C THR A 188 14.98 -21.74 6.23
N THR A 189 14.96 -21.57 4.90
CA THR A 189 14.85 -20.27 4.25
C THR A 189 13.46 -20.13 3.62
N LEU A 190 12.78 -19.03 3.94
CA LEU A 190 11.48 -18.67 3.36
C LEU A 190 11.66 -17.44 2.47
N THR A 191 11.26 -17.55 1.22
CA THR A 191 11.12 -16.43 0.28
C THR A 191 9.67 -15.98 0.25
N GLU A 192 9.40 -14.77 -0.27
CA GLU A 192 8.04 -14.40 -0.69
C GLU A 192 7.48 -15.35 -1.75
#